data_AF-A0A813H9I1-F1
#
_entry.id   AF-A0A813H9I1-F1
#
_cell.length_a   1.000
_cell.length_b   1.000
_cell.length_c   1.000
_cell.angle_alpha   90.00
_cell.angle_beta   90.00
_cell.angle_gamma   90.00
#
_symmetry.space_group_name_H-M   'P 1'
#
loop_
_entity.id
_entity.type
_entity.pdbx_description
1 polymer ?
#
loop_
_entity_poly.entity_id
_entity_poly.type
_entity_poly.pdbx_seq_one_letter_code
_entity_poly.pdbx_strand_id
1 'polypeptide(L)'
;MALPPNWTKYTTDEGKEYYHNSVTTTTTWEKPEWSGASPDSLSFGSQSSEVYRPTASDLDAAEGMSGAEGRMVPLSIDGPGHATAGQEAKGGKLPITEAETVSLRQAPSGAMGGSASSSAAGGFVGFGSMLASAAAGSEEGAAGVQGLAGWALSSAQALFDVSSDDVLKRLRLALMPFKDTESNDFRTRPDFWGPFWVATTAVLFLAATGNFARLLEMEDNSSFKADYSLVSVAATMIYGCLIGVPALARLGLYCSGHEVDSINIKQVICVYGYSLTPAIPASILCLVPVSLFRWLVVLLGLGVSLTFIRGTLWTDIAIEAPSLKWTVLGLFVSAQATIFLTYRLHFFNSVS
;
A
#
# COMPACT_ATOMS: atom_id res chain seq x y z
N MET A 1 22.39 -34.10 21.87
CA MET A 1 22.45 -34.49 20.45
C MET A 1 21.91 -33.36 19.61
N ALA A 2 22.76 -32.73 18.82
CA ALA A 2 22.44 -31.59 17.95
C ALA A 2 21.42 -31.98 16.87
N LEU A 3 20.64 -31.00 16.40
CA LEU A 3 19.75 -31.18 15.26
C LEU A 3 20.54 -31.09 13.96
N PRO A 4 20.08 -31.73 12.86
CA PRO A 4 20.67 -31.54 11.55
C PRO A 4 20.57 -30.08 11.09
N PRO A 5 21.39 -29.65 10.10
CA PRO A 5 21.40 -28.27 9.63
C PRO A 5 20.00 -27.90 9.11
N ASN A 6 19.59 -26.65 9.34
CA ASN A 6 18.31 -26.11 8.90
C ASN A 6 17.07 -26.68 9.63
N TRP A 7 17.24 -27.54 10.64
CA TRP A 7 16.14 -28.00 11.49
C TRP A 7 16.05 -27.21 12.79
N THR A 8 14.85 -26.72 13.07
CA THR A 8 14.55 -25.98 14.30
C THR A 8 13.44 -26.70 15.08
N LYS A 9 13.61 -26.81 16.40
CA LYS A 9 12.62 -27.41 17.31
C LYS A 9 11.62 -26.37 17.77
N TYR A 10 10.34 -26.73 17.73
CA TYR A 10 9.21 -25.93 18.18
C TYR A 10 8.37 -26.76 19.16
N THR A 11 7.59 -26.06 19.99
CA THR A 11 6.70 -26.67 20.98
C THR A 11 5.32 -26.12 20.77
N THR A 12 4.31 -26.99 20.69
CA THR A 12 2.90 -26.58 20.59
C THR A 12 2.38 -26.10 21.93
N ASP A 13 1.23 -25.43 21.91
CA ASP A 13 0.53 -24.96 23.11
C ASP A 13 0.11 -26.12 24.06
N GLU A 14 0.08 -27.36 23.54
CA GLU A 14 -0.13 -28.60 24.31
C GLU A 14 1.16 -29.19 24.90
N GLY A 15 2.30 -28.51 24.75
CA GLY A 15 3.61 -28.96 25.24
C GLY A 15 4.26 -30.07 24.41
N LYS A 16 3.74 -30.38 23.22
CA LYS A 16 4.32 -31.41 22.32
C LYS A 16 5.37 -30.80 21.42
N GLU A 17 6.51 -31.47 21.31
CA GLU A 17 7.66 -31.02 20.51
C GLU A 17 7.50 -31.45 19.05
N TYR A 18 7.81 -30.56 18.11
CA TYR A 18 7.90 -30.86 16.68
C TYR A 18 9.08 -30.14 16.05
N TYR A 19 9.51 -30.60 14.87
CA TYR A 19 10.69 -30.10 14.18
C TYR A 19 10.29 -29.55 12.82
N HIS A 20 10.86 -28.41 12.43
CA HIS A 20 10.61 -27.76 11.15
C HIS A 20 11.92 -27.48 10.41
N ASN A 21 11.95 -27.79 9.12
CA ASN A 21 13.07 -27.53 8.22
C ASN A 21 12.86 -26.22 7.45
N SER A 22 13.75 -25.25 7.62
CA SER A 22 13.62 -23.92 6.99
C SER A 22 13.87 -23.89 5.48
N VAL A 23 14.49 -24.93 4.92
CA VAL A 23 14.80 -25.02 3.47
C VAL A 23 13.70 -25.75 2.73
N THR A 24 13.18 -26.86 3.28
CA THR A 24 12.16 -27.69 2.60
C THR A 24 10.73 -27.38 3.05
N THR A 25 10.55 -26.47 4.02
CA THR A 25 9.25 -26.11 4.63
C THR A 25 8.49 -27.32 5.19
N THR A 26 9.21 -28.37 5.60
CA THR A 26 8.64 -29.63 6.09
C THR A 26 8.58 -29.63 7.61
N THR A 27 7.45 -30.06 8.19
CA THR A 27 7.27 -30.27 9.64
C THR A 27 7.15 -31.76 9.96
N THR A 28 7.86 -32.24 10.99
CA THR A 28 7.72 -33.61 11.50
C THR A 28 7.62 -33.63 13.03
N TRP A 29 6.90 -34.61 13.57
CA TRP A 29 6.80 -34.86 15.02
C TRP A 29 7.96 -35.72 15.54
N GLU A 30 8.60 -36.49 14.65
CA GLU A 30 9.72 -37.36 14.99
C GLU A 30 11.04 -36.58 14.91
N LYS A 31 11.98 -36.86 15.82
CA LYS A 31 13.27 -36.17 15.80
C LYS A 31 14.03 -36.55 14.52
N PRO A 32 14.37 -35.59 13.65
CA PRO A 32 15.06 -35.90 12.41
C PRO A 32 16.45 -36.45 12.73
N GLU A 33 16.74 -37.64 12.20
CA GLU A 33 18.05 -38.25 12.33
C GLU A 33 19.06 -37.55 11.41
N TRP A 34 20.29 -37.41 11.91
CA TRP A 34 21.40 -36.97 11.08
C TRP A 34 21.72 -38.09 10.09
N SER A 35 21.17 -38.03 8.88
CA SER A 35 21.72 -38.79 7.78
C SER A 35 23.10 -38.20 7.51
N GLY A 36 24.16 -38.97 7.74
CA GLY A 36 25.56 -38.56 7.56
C GLY A 36 25.96 -38.14 6.15
N ALA A 37 25.00 -37.88 5.26
CA ALA A 37 25.23 -37.23 3.99
C ALA A 37 25.37 -35.72 4.25
N SER A 38 26.61 -35.29 4.43
CA SER A 38 27.01 -33.91 4.15
C SER A 38 26.39 -33.48 2.81
N PRO A 39 25.69 -32.33 2.72
CA PRO A 39 25.35 -31.76 1.42
C PRO A 39 26.65 -31.64 0.65
N ASP A 40 26.64 -32.01 -0.64
CA ASP A 40 27.79 -31.89 -1.54
C ASP A 40 28.52 -30.59 -1.21
N SER A 41 29.64 -30.74 -0.52
CA SER A 41 30.58 -29.65 -0.32
C SER A 41 30.82 -29.11 -1.71
N LEU A 42 30.65 -27.80 -1.90
CA LEU A 42 31.26 -27.10 -3.01
C LEU A 42 32.71 -27.58 -3.09
N SER A 43 32.98 -28.51 -3.98
CA SER A 43 34.31 -28.98 -4.26
C SER A 43 34.96 -27.82 -5.01
N PHE A 44 35.58 -26.94 -4.25
CA PHE A 44 36.63 -26.12 -4.80
C PHE A 44 37.71 -27.11 -5.21
N GLY A 45 37.73 -27.44 -6.51
CA GLY A 45 38.81 -28.19 -7.09
C GLY A 45 40.11 -27.55 -6.63
N SER A 46 41.02 -28.38 -6.14
CA SER A 46 42.41 -28.04 -5.94
C SER A 46 42.97 -27.50 -7.26
N GLN A 47 42.85 -26.20 -7.49
CA GLN A 47 43.79 -25.44 -8.27
C GLN A 47 44.58 -24.60 -7.28
N SER A 48 45.82 -25.05 -7.12
CA SER A 48 47.01 -24.22 -6.93
C SER A 48 46.71 -22.73 -6.88
N SER A 49 47.06 -22.14 -5.75
CA SER A 49 47.24 -20.72 -5.55
C SER A 49 48.20 -20.13 -6.60
N GLU A 50 47.70 -19.83 -7.78
CA GLU A 50 48.26 -18.78 -8.63
C GLU A 50 47.54 -17.49 -8.24
N VAL A 51 48.11 -16.84 -7.23
CA VAL A 51 47.86 -15.42 -6.99
C VAL A 51 48.20 -14.73 -8.30
N TYR A 52 47.20 -14.22 -9.02
CA TYR A 52 47.44 -13.33 -10.14
C TYR A 52 48.26 -12.16 -9.62
N ARG A 53 49.55 -12.21 -9.93
CA ARG A 53 50.50 -11.13 -9.72
C ARG A 53 50.60 -10.43 -11.06
N PRO A 54 50.26 -9.13 -11.13
CA PRO A 54 50.45 -8.35 -12.34
C PRO A 54 51.90 -8.52 -12.82
N THR A 55 52.07 -9.06 -14.01
CA THR A 55 53.38 -9.15 -14.66
C THR A 55 53.66 -7.83 -15.37
N ALA A 56 54.94 -7.45 -15.45
CA ALA A 56 55.36 -6.14 -15.98
C ALA A 56 54.96 -5.89 -17.45
N SER A 57 54.58 -6.93 -18.20
CA SER A 57 53.96 -6.82 -19.53
C SER A 57 52.58 -6.15 -19.51
N ASP A 58 51.93 -6.08 -18.34
CA ASP A 58 50.56 -5.56 -18.17
C ASP A 58 50.55 -4.03 -17.90
N LEU A 59 51.72 -3.41 -17.72
CA LEU A 59 51.89 -1.96 -17.48
C LEU A 59 52.46 -1.19 -18.69
N ASP A 60 52.87 -1.87 -19.76
CA ASP A 60 53.41 -1.24 -20.97
C ASP A 60 52.33 -0.74 -21.96
N ALA A 61 51.06 -0.68 -21.54
CA ALA A 61 49.95 -0.15 -22.33
C ALA A 61 49.69 1.36 -22.10
N ALA A 62 50.58 2.06 -21.40
CA ALA A 62 50.51 3.51 -21.21
C ALA A 62 51.90 4.13 -21.37
N GLU A 63 52.24 4.33 -22.64
CA GLU A 63 53.14 5.35 -23.14
C GLU A 63 54.66 5.15 -22.95
N GLY A 64 55.36 5.43 -24.04
CA GLY A 64 56.81 5.51 -24.05
C GLY A 64 57.36 6.60 -23.14
N MET A 65 58.67 6.46 -22.92
CA MET A 65 59.62 7.41 -22.35
C MET A 65 59.85 7.40 -20.83
N SER A 66 60.81 6.53 -20.47
CA SER A 66 62.07 6.86 -19.75
C SER A 66 62.07 7.08 -18.24
N GLY A 67 62.91 6.28 -17.54
CA GLY A 67 63.79 6.82 -16.48
C GLY A 67 63.79 6.13 -15.10
N ALA A 68 64.51 5.02 -14.98
CA ALA A 68 65.49 4.66 -13.92
C ALA A 68 65.17 4.75 -12.39
N GLU A 69 65.50 3.63 -11.72
CA GLU A 69 66.11 3.44 -10.37
C GLU A 69 65.37 3.99 -9.12
N GLY A 70 65.33 3.35 -7.95
CA GLY A 70 66.01 2.18 -7.41
C GLY A 70 66.11 2.31 -5.87
N ARG A 71 65.60 1.30 -5.15
CA ARG A 71 66.26 0.61 -4.01
C ARG A 71 66.35 1.24 -2.58
N MET A 72 65.86 0.42 -1.63
CA MET A 72 66.36 0.04 -0.27
C MET A 72 65.73 0.54 1.06
N VAL A 73 65.50 -0.49 1.89
CA VAL A 73 64.98 -0.67 3.27
C VAL A 73 66.09 -0.39 4.33
N PRO A 74 65.82 0.09 5.57
CA PRO A 74 65.67 -0.75 6.81
C PRO A 74 64.81 -0.08 7.94
N LEU A 75 64.55 -0.55 9.17
CA LEU A 75 64.44 -1.84 9.91
C LEU A 75 64.22 -1.47 11.42
N SER A 76 63.25 -2.08 12.14
CA SER A 76 63.26 -2.43 13.61
C SER A 76 63.31 -1.32 14.73
N ILE A 77 62.87 -1.42 16.02
CA ILE A 77 62.53 -2.51 17.00
C ILE A 77 61.92 -1.91 18.34
N ASP A 78 61.26 -2.77 19.18
CA ASP A 78 60.99 -2.77 20.68
C ASP A 78 59.90 -1.96 21.45
N GLY A 79 59.25 -2.64 22.45
CA GLY A 79 58.23 -2.19 23.45
C GLY A 79 58.80 -1.77 24.84
N PRO A 80 58.12 -1.84 26.05
CA PRO A 80 56.79 -2.41 26.46
C PRO A 80 55.93 -1.61 27.52
N GLY A 81 54.69 -2.08 27.84
CA GLY A 81 54.09 -2.16 29.21
C GLY A 81 53.02 -1.15 29.72
N HIS A 82 51.82 -1.63 30.16
CA HIS A 82 51.16 -1.37 31.48
C HIS A 82 49.84 -2.16 31.68
N ALA A 83 49.57 -2.65 32.90
CA ALA A 83 48.38 -3.42 33.34
C ALA A 83 47.55 -2.70 34.43
N THR A 84 46.24 -3.03 34.58
CA THR A 84 45.43 -3.26 35.84
C THR A 84 43.93 -3.56 35.53
N ALA A 85 43.39 -4.75 35.85
CA ALA A 85 42.45 -5.15 36.96
C ALA A 85 41.06 -4.45 36.98
N GLY A 86 39.86 -5.04 37.22
CA GLY A 86 39.33 -6.36 37.58
C GLY A 86 37.81 -6.26 37.96
N GLN A 87 37.14 -7.42 38.10
CA GLN A 87 35.83 -7.72 38.77
C GLN A 87 34.47 -7.80 38.01
N GLU A 88 34.09 -9.08 37.77
CA GLU A 88 32.90 -9.84 38.22
C GLU A 88 31.43 -9.44 37.94
N ALA A 89 30.67 -10.49 37.56
CA ALA A 89 29.26 -10.55 37.18
C ALA A 89 28.30 -10.76 38.36
N LYS A 90 27.00 -10.44 38.18
CA LYS A 90 25.85 -11.09 38.85
C LYS A 90 24.55 -10.92 38.05
N GLY A 91 23.84 -12.03 37.84
CA GLY A 91 22.57 -12.10 37.13
C GLY A 91 21.33 -11.83 38.00
N GLY A 92 20.17 -11.66 37.35
CA GLY A 92 18.86 -11.50 38.00
C GLY A 92 17.71 -11.55 36.98
N LYS A 93 16.67 -12.32 37.31
CA LYS A 93 15.58 -12.89 36.48
C LYS A 93 14.41 -11.91 36.21
N LEU A 94 13.70 -12.12 35.10
CA LEU A 94 12.42 -11.50 34.70
C LEU A 94 11.24 -11.92 35.61
N PRO A 95 10.11 -11.17 35.57
CA PRO A 95 8.81 -11.80 35.39
C PRO A 95 7.94 -11.13 34.30
N ILE A 96 7.18 -12.00 33.64
CA ILE A 96 6.15 -11.79 32.62
C ILE A 96 4.78 -11.83 33.31
N THR A 97 3.79 -11.07 32.83
CA THR A 97 2.37 -11.32 33.16
C THR A 97 1.48 -10.99 31.96
N GLU A 98 0.88 -12.07 31.45
CA GLU A 98 -0.43 -12.27 30.82
C GLU A 98 -0.81 -11.60 29.49
N ALA A 99 -0.98 -12.49 28.50
CA ALA A 99 -1.66 -12.29 27.23
C ALA A 99 -3.10 -12.83 27.33
N GLU A 100 -4.05 -12.19 26.64
CA GLU A 100 -5.33 -12.79 26.28
C GLU A 100 -5.42 -12.88 24.75
N THR A 101 -5.21 -14.09 24.21
CA THR A 101 -5.36 -14.43 22.80
C THR A 101 -6.57 -15.35 22.61
N VAL A 102 -7.56 -14.89 21.86
CA VAL A 102 -8.70 -15.70 21.41
C VAL A 102 -8.26 -16.50 20.17
N SER A 103 -8.15 -17.83 20.32
CA SER A 103 -7.78 -18.76 19.26
C SER A 103 -8.98 -19.18 18.41
N LEU A 104 -8.93 -18.91 17.10
CA LEU A 104 -9.77 -19.55 16.09
C LEU A 104 -9.01 -20.74 15.47
N ARG A 105 -9.33 -21.97 15.87
CA ARG A 105 -9.03 -23.15 15.04
C ARG A 105 -9.92 -24.34 15.37
N GLN A 106 -11.06 -24.44 14.69
CA GLN A 106 -11.58 -25.71 14.16
C GLN A 106 -12.84 -25.49 13.32
N ALA A 107 -12.78 -25.86 12.04
CA ALA A 107 -13.95 -26.35 11.33
C ALA A 107 -13.50 -27.44 10.34
N PRO A 108 -14.05 -28.66 10.43
CA PRO A 108 -13.72 -29.77 9.55
C PRO A 108 -14.43 -29.65 8.20
N SER A 109 -13.80 -30.26 7.19
CA SER A 109 -14.33 -30.45 5.85
C SER A 109 -15.63 -31.27 5.84
N GLY A 110 -16.69 -30.70 5.26
CA GLY A 110 -17.95 -31.39 4.98
C GLY A 110 -18.74 -30.65 3.90
N ALA A 111 -19.00 -31.34 2.79
CA ALA A 111 -19.89 -30.87 1.74
C ALA A 111 -21.35 -31.19 2.08
N MET A 112 -22.23 -30.20 2.07
CA MET A 112 -23.64 -30.32 1.63
C MET A 112 -24.28 -28.93 1.54
N GLY A 113 -25.12 -28.76 0.51
CA GLY A 113 -25.75 -27.50 0.14
C GLY A 113 -26.84 -27.02 1.09
N GLY A 114 -27.19 -25.74 0.94
CA GLY A 114 -28.32 -25.11 1.62
C GLY A 114 -28.18 -23.60 1.74
N SER A 115 -28.73 -22.90 0.75
CA SER A 115 -29.25 -21.52 0.72
C SER A 115 -29.09 -20.64 1.97
N ALA A 116 -28.27 -19.60 1.87
CA ALA A 116 -28.46 -18.33 2.56
C ALA A 116 -27.92 -17.18 1.69
N SER A 117 -28.80 -16.23 1.41
CA SER A 117 -28.63 -15.09 0.52
C SER A 117 -27.72 -14.01 1.10
N SER A 118 -26.57 -13.79 0.46
CA SER A 118 -25.77 -12.56 0.62
C SER A 118 -25.40 -12.02 -0.75
N SER A 119 -26.29 -11.21 -1.31
CA SER A 119 -26.15 -10.52 -2.59
C SER A 119 -25.36 -9.23 -2.42
N ALA A 120 -24.02 -9.29 -2.43
CA ALA A 120 -23.17 -8.10 -2.53
C ALA A 120 -21.75 -8.35 -3.07
N ALA A 121 -21.49 -9.46 -3.78
CA ALA A 121 -20.18 -9.78 -4.34
C ALA A 121 -20.24 -10.32 -5.78
N GLY A 122 -21.20 -9.87 -6.58
CA GLY A 122 -21.41 -10.35 -7.96
C GLY A 122 -20.58 -9.65 -9.04
N GLY A 123 -19.89 -8.56 -8.73
CA GLY A 123 -19.30 -7.67 -9.76
C GLY A 123 -17.90 -8.03 -10.24
N PHE A 124 -17.08 -8.71 -9.44
CA PHE A 124 -15.66 -8.92 -9.77
C PHE A 124 -15.37 -10.23 -10.53
N VAL A 125 -16.30 -11.18 -10.51
CA VAL A 125 -16.16 -12.46 -11.24
C VAL A 125 -16.18 -12.26 -12.76
N GLY A 126 -16.83 -11.20 -13.26
CA GLY A 126 -16.98 -10.92 -14.69
C GLY A 126 -15.70 -10.46 -15.39
N PHE A 127 -14.85 -9.66 -14.73
CA PHE A 127 -13.60 -9.18 -15.34
C PHE A 127 -12.58 -10.31 -15.49
N GLY A 128 -12.45 -11.17 -14.48
CA GLY A 128 -11.61 -12.37 -14.55
C GLY A 128 -12.10 -13.37 -15.60
N SER A 129 -13.42 -13.53 -15.75
CA SER A 129 -14.02 -14.39 -16.78
C SER A 129 -13.83 -13.85 -18.20
N MET A 130 -13.91 -12.53 -18.42
CA MET A 130 -13.62 -11.91 -19.72
C MET A 130 -12.14 -12.04 -20.11
N LEU A 131 -11.21 -11.81 -19.19
CA LEU A 131 -9.78 -11.95 -19.44
C LEU A 131 -9.39 -13.42 -19.71
N ALA A 132 -9.97 -14.36 -18.95
CA ALA A 132 -9.77 -15.79 -19.17
C ALA A 132 -10.38 -16.26 -20.50
N SER A 133 -11.55 -15.72 -20.90
CA SER A 133 -12.17 -16.02 -22.19
C SER A 133 -11.36 -15.48 -23.38
N ALA A 134 -10.63 -14.37 -23.21
CA ALA A 134 -9.71 -13.85 -24.22
C ALA A 134 -8.41 -14.67 -24.32
N ALA A 135 -8.01 -15.34 -23.24
CA ALA A 135 -6.82 -16.20 -23.17
C ALA A 135 -7.04 -17.61 -23.76
N ALA A 136 -8.29 -18.07 -23.84
CA ALA A 136 -8.65 -19.42 -24.27
C ALA A 136 -8.44 -19.70 -25.78
N GLY A 137 -7.94 -18.73 -26.55
CA GLY A 137 -7.69 -18.84 -27.99
C GLY A 137 -6.31 -19.40 -28.39
N SER A 138 -5.35 -19.55 -27.46
CA SER A 138 -4.05 -20.19 -27.73
C SER A 138 -3.37 -20.70 -26.45
N GLU A 139 -2.74 -21.87 -26.51
CA GLU A 139 -2.01 -22.46 -25.36
C GLU A 139 -0.82 -21.57 -24.91
N GLU A 140 -0.21 -20.82 -25.83
CA GLU A 140 0.79 -19.79 -25.52
C GLU A 140 0.18 -18.54 -24.85
N GLY A 141 -1.08 -18.21 -25.17
CA GLY A 141 -1.82 -17.09 -24.58
C GLY A 141 -2.28 -17.36 -23.15
N ALA A 142 -2.59 -18.62 -22.81
CA ALA A 142 -2.97 -19.01 -21.45
C ALA A 142 -1.82 -18.86 -20.45
N ALA A 143 -0.60 -19.23 -20.84
CA ALA A 143 0.60 -19.05 -20.02
C ALA A 143 0.98 -17.55 -19.89
N GLY A 144 0.85 -16.78 -20.97
CA GLY A 144 1.05 -15.33 -20.96
C GLY A 144 0.04 -14.60 -20.09
N VAL A 145 -1.23 -15.02 -20.10
CA VAL A 145 -2.29 -14.46 -19.25
C VAL A 145 -2.15 -14.93 -17.80
N GLN A 146 -1.72 -16.16 -17.53
CA GLN A 146 -1.35 -16.57 -16.16
C GLN A 146 -0.13 -15.80 -15.63
N GLY A 147 0.86 -15.51 -16.48
CA GLY A 147 2.01 -14.68 -16.13
C GLY A 147 1.64 -13.23 -15.86
N LEU A 148 0.85 -12.61 -16.76
CA LEU A 148 0.32 -11.26 -16.59
C LEU A 148 -0.63 -11.16 -15.40
N ALA A 149 -1.52 -12.14 -15.21
CA ALA A 149 -2.42 -12.18 -14.06
C ALA A 149 -1.65 -12.42 -12.77
N GLY A 150 -0.64 -13.30 -12.75
CA GLY A 150 0.21 -13.53 -11.59
C GLY A 150 1.03 -12.30 -11.20
N TRP A 151 1.59 -11.59 -12.18
CA TRP A 151 2.26 -10.30 -11.98
C TRP A 151 1.29 -9.19 -11.55
N ALA A 152 0.11 -9.12 -12.16
CA ALA A 152 -0.90 -8.12 -11.82
C ALA A 152 -1.48 -8.37 -10.42
N LEU A 153 -1.70 -9.64 -10.05
CA LEU A 153 -2.17 -10.03 -8.73
C LEU A 153 -1.11 -9.74 -7.66
N SER A 154 0.17 -10.04 -7.89
CA SER A 154 1.23 -9.71 -6.93
C SER A 154 1.45 -8.20 -6.81
N SER A 155 1.39 -7.47 -7.91
CA SER A 155 1.49 -6.00 -7.93
C SER A 155 0.28 -5.33 -7.27
N ALA A 156 -0.92 -5.88 -7.46
CA ALA A 156 -2.14 -5.43 -6.79
C ALA A 156 -2.10 -5.78 -5.31
N GLN A 157 -1.65 -6.97 -4.93
CA GLN A 157 -1.58 -7.41 -3.54
C GLN A 157 -0.83 -6.39 -2.68
N ALA A 158 0.29 -5.84 -3.15
CA ALA A 158 1.01 -4.79 -2.40
C ALA A 158 0.21 -3.49 -2.15
N LEU A 159 -0.77 -3.17 -3.00
CA LEU A 159 -1.65 -1.99 -2.87
C LEU A 159 -2.94 -2.25 -2.09
N PHE A 160 -3.27 -3.53 -1.88
CA PHE A 160 -4.46 -3.98 -1.15
C PHE A 160 -4.12 -4.65 0.19
N ASP A 161 -2.85 -4.95 0.44
CA ASP A 161 -2.32 -5.48 1.71
C ASP A 161 -2.13 -4.36 2.73
N VAL A 162 -3.26 -3.89 3.27
CA VAL A 162 -3.34 -2.82 4.25
C VAL A 162 -4.06 -3.30 5.52
N SER A 163 -3.59 -2.85 6.69
CA SER A 163 -4.25 -3.19 7.95
C SER A 163 -5.45 -2.26 8.22
N SER A 164 -6.40 -2.73 9.03
CA SER A 164 -7.54 -1.92 9.48
C SER A 164 -7.10 -0.64 10.21
N ASP A 165 -6.02 -0.72 10.99
CA ASP A 165 -5.47 0.39 11.76
C ASP A 165 -4.89 1.49 10.85
N ASP A 166 -4.22 1.09 9.77
CA ASP A 166 -3.68 2.03 8.77
C ASP A 166 -4.79 2.84 8.11
N VAL A 167 -5.85 2.16 7.67
CA VAL A 167 -6.99 2.83 7.03
C VAL A 167 -7.68 3.76 8.01
N LEU A 168 -7.90 3.33 9.25
CA LEU A 168 -8.57 4.15 10.25
C LEU A 168 -7.74 5.37 10.66
N LYS A 169 -6.42 5.22 10.73
CA LYS A 169 -5.48 6.34 10.93
C LYS A 169 -5.58 7.34 9.78
N ARG A 170 -5.56 6.87 8.52
CA ARG A 170 -5.66 7.71 7.31
C ARG A 170 -7.00 8.42 7.21
N LEU A 171 -8.11 7.74 7.53
CA LEU A 171 -9.45 8.33 7.62
C LEU A 171 -9.52 9.45 8.66
N ARG A 172 -8.95 9.23 9.85
CA ARG A 172 -8.92 10.26 10.91
C ARG A 172 -8.10 11.46 10.50
N LEU A 173 -6.97 11.25 9.83
CA LEU A 173 -6.14 12.33 9.31
C LEU A 173 -6.86 13.12 8.21
N ALA A 174 -7.56 12.44 7.31
CA ALA A 174 -8.36 13.08 6.27
C ALA A 174 -9.52 13.91 6.82
N LEU A 175 -10.09 13.50 7.96
CA LEU A 175 -11.17 14.24 8.62
C LEU A 175 -10.66 15.39 9.51
N MET A 176 -9.44 15.27 10.04
CA MET A 176 -8.83 16.25 10.94
C MET A 176 -7.38 16.57 10.49
N PRO A 177 -7.21 17.33 9.40
CA PRO A 177 -5.90 17.65 8.81
C PRO A 177 -5.10 18.73 9.57
N PHE A 178 -5.54 19.11 10.78
CA PHE A 178 -4.90 20.14 11.59
C PHE A 178 -3.82 19.60 12.53
N LYS A 179 -3.69 18.28 12.66
CA LYS A 179 -2.55 17.63 13.33
C LYS A 179 -1.46 17.38 12.29
N ASP A 180 -0.18 17.46 12.70
CA ASP A 180 0.99 17.35 11.83
C ASP A 180 0.80 16.30 10.72
N THR A 181 0.44 16.78 9.53
CA THR A 181 0.06 15.99 8.37
C THR A 181 1.29 15.61 7.53
N GLU A 182 2.49 15.96 8.00
CA GLU A 182 3.79 15.58 7.44
C GLU A 182 4.14 14.10 7.71
N SER A 183 3.14 13.21 7.67
CA SER A 183 3.40 11.78 7.73
C SER A 183 3.73 11.32 6.31
N ASN A 184 4.99 11.01 6.05
CA ASN A 184 5.48 10.36 4.82
C ASN A 184 4.80 8.99 4.52
N ASP A 185 3.83 8.57 5.33
CA ASP A 185 3.10 7.32 5.29
C ASP A 185 2.39 7.07 3.94
N PHE A 186 1.81 8.11 3.35
CA PHE A 186 1.14 8.00 2.05
C PHE A 186 2.12 7.81 0.89
N ARG A 187 3.36 8.29 1.05
CA ARG A 187 4.42 8.14 0.05
C ARG A 187 5.10 6.79 0.14
N THR A 188 5.37 6.31 1.36
CA THR A 188 6.10 5.05 1.60
C THR A 188 5.24 3.82 1.37
N ARG A 189 3.96 3.85 1.77
CA ARG A 189 3.02 2.72 1.64
C ARG A 189 1.65 3.21 1.14
N PRO A 190 1.53 3.64 -0.13
CA PRO A 190 0.23 4.00 -0.70
C PRO A 190 -0.69 2.78 -0.77
N ASP A 191 -1.98 2.98 -0.50
CA ASP A 191 -3.02 1.95 -0.59
C ASP A 191 -4.14 2.37 -1.53
N PHE A 192 -4.79 1.39 -2.18
CA PHE A 192 -6.00 1.60 -3.00
C PHE A 192 -7.26 1.00 -2.36
N TRP A 193 -7.11 0.17 -1.33
CA TRP A 193 -8.24 -0.43 -0.62
C TRP A 193 -9.10 0.65 0.07
N GLY A 194 -8.49 1.57 0.82
CA GLY A 194 -9.21 2.64 1.50
C GLY A 194 -9.92 3.60 0.53
N PRO A 195 -9.20 4.21 -0.44
CA PRO A 195 -9.79 5.03 -1.50
C PRO A 195 -11.00 4.42 -2.19
N PHE A 196 -10.93 3.14 -2.54
CA PHE A 196 -12.03 2.42 -3.20
C PHE A 196 -13.28 2.36 -2.31
N TRP A 197 -13.12 1.99 -1.04
CA TRP A 197 -14.25 1.91 -0.12
C TRP A 197 -14.79 3.29 0.26
N VAL A 198 -13.93 4.27 0.51
CA VAL A 198 -14.33 5.65 0.78
C VAL A 198 -15.14 6.21 -0.38
N ALA A 199 -14.68 6.02 -1.62
CA ALA A 199 -15.41 6.44 -2.82
C ALA A 199 -16.78 5.77 -2.93
N THR A 200 -16.84 4.43 -2.76
CA THR A 200 -18.11 3.68 -2.77
C THR A 200 -19.08 4.20 -1.72
N THR A 201 -18.62 4.39 -0.49
CA THR A 201 -19.44 4.90 0.60
C THR A 201 -19.93 6.32 0.30
N ALA A 202 -19.06 7.20 -0.21
CA ALA A 202 -19.45 8.55 -0.59
C ALA A 202 -20.54 8.54 -1.69
N VAL A 203 -20.42 7.70 -2.72
CA VAL A 203 -21.47 7.55 -3.76
C VAL A 203 -22.81 7.19 -3.15
N LEU A 204 -22.83 6.17 -2.30
CA LEU A 204 -24.06 5.70 -1.65
C LEU A 204 -24.67 6.78 -0.76
N PHE A 205 -23.86 7.44 0.06
CA PHE A 205 -24.33 8.45 1.00
C PHE A 205 -24.82 9.73 0.31
N LEU A 206 -24.11 10.22 -0.71
CA LEU A 206 -24.55 11.40 -1.47
C LEU A 206 -25.88 11.13 -2.18
N ALA A 207 -26.01 9.98 -2.85
CA ALA A 207 -27.25 9.63 -3.54
C ALA A 207 -28.41 9.32 -2.59
N ALA A 208 -28.14 8.63 -1.47
CA ALA A 208 -29.16 8.34 -0.46
C ALA A 208 -29.65 9.62 0.22
N THR A 209 -28.75 10.49 0.67
CA THR A 209 -29.11 11.75 1.34
C THR A 209 -29.83 12.72 0.41
N GLY A 210 -29.47 12.77 -0.88
CA GLY A 210 -30.22 13.54 -1.88
C GLY A 210 -31.66 13.02 -2.07
N ASN A 211 -31.85 11.70 -2.13
CA ASN A 211 -33.19 11.11 -2.20
C ASN A 211 -33.99 11.30 -0.89
N PHE A 212 -33.34 11.17 0.27
CA PHE A 212 -33.98 11.37 1.57
C PHE A 212 -34.39 12.83 1.80
N ALA A 213 -33.56 13.79 1.40
CA ALA A 213 -33.92 15.21 1.49
C ALA A 213 -35.21 15.52 0.70
N ARG A 214 -35.37 14.90 -0.48
CA ARG A 214 -36.61 14.99 -1.27
C ARG A 214 -37.82 14.42 -0.55
N LEU A 215 -37.66 13.28 0.12
CA LEU A 215 -38.74 12.67 0.90
C LEU A 215 -39.18 13.57 2.06
N LEU A 216 -38.24 14.22 2.74
CA LEU A 216 -38.54 15.10 3.89
C LEU A 216 -39.22 16.42 3.50
N GLU A 217 -39.02 16.88 2.27
CA GLU A 217 -39.57 18.14 1.77
C GLU A 217 -40.92 17.97 1.05
N MET A 218 -41.35 16.72 0.76
CA MET A 218 -42.66 16.43 0.18
C MET A 218 -43.78 16.48 1.23
N GLU A 219 -44.88 17.17 0.91
CA GLU A 219 -46.06 17.30 1.78
C GLU A 219 -47.04 16.11 1.66
N ASP A 220 -47.07 15.44 0.50
CA ASP A 220 -47.87 14.23 0.26
C ASP A 220 -46.98 13.02 -0.06
N ASN A 221 -46.96 12.05 0.87
CA ASN A 221 -46.11 10.85 0.80
C ASN A 221 -46.65 9.75 -0.14
N SER A 222 -47.86 9.92 -0.70
CA SER A 222 -48.54 8.86 -1.45
C SER A 222 -47.94 8.57 -2.84
N SER A 223 -47.10 9.46 -3.38
CA SER A 223 -46.47 9.32 -4.70
C SER A 223 -44.95 9.55 -4.71
N PHE A 224 -44.25 9.24 -3.62
CA PHE A 224 -42.79 9.38 -3.61
C PHE A 224 -42.14 8.45 -4.65
N LYS A 225 -41.39 9.05 -5.58
CA LYS A 225 -40.57 8.34 -6.57
C LYS A 225 -39.11 8.69 -6.34
N ALA A 226 -38.34 7.70 -5.89
CA ALA A 226 -36.90 7.81 -5.81
C ALA A 226 -36.29 8.00 -7.20
N ASP A 227 -35.27 8.86 -7.28
CA ASP A 227 -34.56 9.13 -8.50
C ASP A 227 -33.22 8.42 -8.48
N TYR A 228 -33.18 7.34 -9.26
CA TYR A 228 -32.02 6.47 -9.39
C TYR A 228 -30.88 7.12 -10.16
N SER A 229 -31.13 8.21 -10.91
CA SER A 229 -30.10 8.95 -11.63
C SER A 229 -29.10 9.61 -10.67
N LEU A 230 -29.50 9.93 -9.43
CA LEU A 230 -28.56 10.49 -8.45
C LEU A 230 -27.40 9.53 -8.13
N VAL A 231 -27.64 8.21 -8.17
CA VAL A 231 -26.59 7.21 -7.94
C VAL A 231 -25.60 7.21 -9.10
N SER A 232 -26.07 7.24 -10.35
CA SER A 232 -25.19 7.25 -11.52
C SER A 232 -24.42 8.57 -11.62
N VAL A 233 -25.05 9.71 -11.34
CA VAL A 233 -24.37 11.02 -11.26
C VAL A 233 -23.30 11.02 -10.17
N ALA A 234 -23.61 10.53 -8.96
CA ALA A 234 -22.64 10.44 -7.88
C ALA A 234 -21.47 9.51 -8.24
N ALA A 235 -21.77 8.33 -8.79
CA ALA A 235 -20.77 7.33 -9.18
C ALA A 235 -19.84 7.85 -10.26
N THR A 236 -20.39 8.39 -11.34
CA THR A 236 -19.60 8.93 -12.46
C THR A 236 -18.74 10.10 -12.02
N MET A 237 -19.27 11.00 -11.20
CA MET A 237 -18.52 12.14 -10.67
C MET A 237 -17.38 11.69 -9.74
N ILE A 238 -17.65 10.83 -8.75
CA ILE A 238 -16.66 10.40 -7.76
C ILE A 238 -15.58 9.53 -8.40
N TYR A 239 -15.95 8.46 -9.10
CA TYR A 239 -14.97 7.58 -9.74
C TYR A 239 -14.27 8.24 -10.93
N GLY A 240 -15.00 9.07 -11.68
CA GLY A 240 -14.44 9.88 -12.76
C GLY A 240 -13.37 10.83 -12.25
N CYS A 241 -13.58 11.48 -11.10
CA CYS A 241 -12.54 12.28 -10.48
C CYS A 241 -11.41 11.42 -9.87
N LEU A 242 -11.72 10.31 -9.21
CA LEU A 242 -10.73 9.43 -8.59
C LEU A 242 -9.69 8.90 -9.60
N ILE A 243 -10.11 8.59 -10.82
CA ILE A 243 -9.23 8.13 -11.89
C ILE A 243 -8.73 9.31 -12.74
N GLY A 244 -9.62 10.24 -13.07
CA GLY A 244 -9.35 11.36 -13.96
C GLY A 244 -8.34 12.35 -13.38
N VAL A 245 -8.39 12.65 -12.08
CA VAL A 245 -7.45 13.59 -11.44
C VAL A 245 -6.00 13.11 -11.54
N PRO A 246 -5.64 11.88 -11.10
CA PRO A 246 -4.29 11.36 -11.29
C PRO A 246 -3.88 11.25 -12.77
N ALA A 247 -4.80 10.86 -13.66
CA ALA A 247 -4.53 10.75 -15.09
C ALA A 247 -4.24 12.12 -15.73
N LEU A 248 -5.03 13.14 -15.40
CA LEU A 248 -4.84 14.51 -15.87
C LEU A 248 -3.59 15.15 -15.27
N ALA A 249 -3.26 14.86 -14.00
CA ALA A 249 -2.00 15.26 -13.42
C ALA A 249 -0.82 14.66 -14.19
N ARG A 250 -0.87 13.35 -14.51
CA ARG A 250 0.15 12.68 -15.33
C ARG A 250 0.27 13.28 -16.73
N LEU A 251 -0.87 13.49 -17.38
CA LEU A 251 -0.91 14.08 -18.72
C LEU A 251 -0.33 15.50 -18.70
N GLY A 252 -0.64 16.29 -17.68
CA GLY A 252 -0.09 17.63 -17.49
C GLY A 252 1.44 17.64 -17.35
N LEU A 253 2.01 16.69 -16.59
CA LEU A 253 3.47 16.50 -16.49
C LEU A 253 4.08 16.14 -17.85
N TYR A 254 3.47 15.18 -18.55
CA TYR A 254 3.93 14.72 -19.86
C TYR A 254 3.91 15.85 -20.90
N CYS A 255 2.82 16.60 -20.99
CA CYS A 255 2.71 17.74 -21.91
C CYS A 255 3.69 18.88 -21.57
N SER A 256 4.16 18.94 -20.33
CA SER A 256 5.10 19.96 -19.85
C SER A 256 6.57 19.51 -19.92
N GLY A 257 6.84 18.34 -20.49
CA GLY A 257 8.19 17.80 -20.68
C GLY A 257 8.90 17.39 -19.37
N HIS A 258 8.17 17.24 -18.26
CA HIS A 258 8.72 16.68 -17.03
C HIS A 258 8.77 15.14 -17.12
N GLU A 259 9.66 14.54 -16.35
CA GLU A 259 9.79 13.09 -16.28
C GLU A 259 8.50 12.47 -15.72
N VAL A 260 8.00 11.41 -16.37
CA VAL A 260 6.66 10.86 -16.08
C VAL A 260 6.56 10.26 -14.67
N ASP A 261 7.69 9.94 -14.07
CA ASP A 261 7.82 9.35 -12.74
C ASP A 261 8.13 10.35 -11.62
N SER A 262 8.16 11.65 -11.93
CA SER A 262 8.31 12.70 -10.94
C SER A 262 7.25 12.59 -9.83
N ILE A 263 5.96 12.53 -10.20
CA ILE A 263 4.89 12.43 -9.20
C ILE A 263 4.49 10.96 -9.00
N ASN A 264 4.55 10.50 -7.74
CA ASN A 264 4.08 9.17 -7.37
C ASN A 264 2.55 9.09 -7.50
N ILE A 265 2.08 8.51 -8.60
CA ILE A 265 0.64 8.40 -8.89
C ILE A 265 -0.11 7.55 -7.88
N LYS A 266 0.55 6.54 -7.31
CA LYS A 266 -0.06 5.70 -6.28
C LYS A 266 -0.41 6.54 -5.06
N GLN A 267 0.50 7.42 -4.65
CA GLN A 267 0.23 8.40 -3.59
C GLN A 267 -0.90 9.35 -3.96
N VAL A 268 -0.93 9.89 -5.20
CA VAL A 268 -1.99 10.82 -5.62
C VAL A 268 -3.37 10.16 -5.58
N ILE A 269 -3.52 8.95 -6.12
CA ILE A 269 -4.78 8.19 -6.06
C ILE A 269 -5.18 7.95 -4.60
N CYS A 270 -4.23 7.53 -3.77
CA CYS A 270 -4.45 7.24 -2.36
C CYS A 270 -4.97 8.48 -1.61
N VAL A 271 -4.22 9.58 -1.67
CA VAL A 271 -4.56 10.83 -0.98
C VAL A 271 -5.86 11.43 -1.53
N TYR A 272 -6.06 11.43 -2.84
CA TYR A 272 -7.30 11.94 -3.42
C TYR A 272 -8.52 11.11 -2.97
N GLY A 273 -8.41 9.78 -2.92
CA GLY A 273 -9.48 8.93 -2.40
C GLY A 273 -9.84 9.22 -0.94
N TYR A 274 -8.85 9.32 -0.05
CA TYR A 274 -9.08 9.69 1.35
C TYR A 274 -9.61 11.12 1.50
N SER A 275 -9.27 12.03 0.60
CA SER A 275 -9.81 13.39 0.65
C SER A 275 -11.33 13.46 0.42
N LEU A 276 -11.98 12.39 -0.02
CA LEU A 276 -13.44 12.27 -0.10
C LEU A 276 -14.09 11.92 1.24
N THR A 277 -13.33 11.52 2.25
CA THR A 277 -13.85 11.14 3.58
C THR A 277 -14.73 12.22 4.20
N PRO A 278 -14.39 13.53 4.18
CA PRO A 278 -15.26 14.58 4.73
C PRO A 278 -16.63 14.69 4.05
N ALA A 279 -16.77 14.23 2.80
CA ALA A 279 -18.04 14.25 2.09
C ALA A 279 -19.09 13.31 2.72
N ILE A 280 -18.65 12.21 3.34
CA ILE A 280 -19.54 11.23 3.98
C ILE A 280 -20.30 11.85 5.17
N PRO A 281 -19.63 12.35 6.24
CA PRO A 281 -20.35 13.00 7.34
C PRO A 281 -21.04 14.29 6.90
N ALA A 282 -20.45 15.05 5.96
CA ALA A 282 -21.11 16.24 5.40
C ALA A 282 -22.46 15.90 4.76
N SER A 283 -22.55 14.77 4.04
CA SER A 283 -23.80 14.36 3.40
C SER A 283 -24.91 14.04 4.41
N ILE A 284 -24.57 13.40 5.53
CA ILE A 284 -25.52 13.08 6.61
C ILE A 284 -26.02 14.37 7.26
N LEU A 285 -25.11 15.31 7.56
CA LEU A 285 -25.46 16.60 8.14
C LEU A 285 -26.38 17.41 7.22
N CYS A 286 -26.22 17.29 5.89
CA CYS A 286 -27.07 17.99 4.93
C CYS A 286 -28.53 17.50 4.88
N LEU A 287 -28.91 16.45 5.62
CA LEU A 287 -30.31 16.04 5.77
C LEU A 287 -31.18 17.14 6.41
N VAL A 288 -30.59 18.01 7.24
CA VAL A 288 -31.31 19.13 7.86
C VAL A 288 -31.78 20.12 6.77
N PRO A 289 -33.09 20.42 6.64
CA PRO A 289 -33.66 21.24 5.57
C PRO A 289 -33.46 22.75 5.80
N VAL A 290 -32.23 23.16 6.05
CA VAL A 290 -31.84 24.56 6.25
C VAL A 290 -30.77 24.93 5.23
N SER A 291 -31.11 25.80 4.28
CA SER A 291 -30.23 26.15 3.14
C SER A 291 -28.87 26.69 3.57
N LEU A 292 -28.84 27.62 4.54
CA LEU A 292 -27.59 28.18 5.06
C LEU A 292 -26.72 27.11 5.72
N PHE A 293 -27.32 26.22 6.51
CA PHE A 293 -26.61 25.13 7.18
C PHE A 293 -26.01 24.16 6.16
N ARG A 294 -26.76 23.75 5.13
CA ARG A 294 -26.26 22.90 4.02
C ARG A 294 -25.05 23.55 3.33
N TRP A 295 -25.11 24.85 3.04
CA TRP A 295 -23.96 25.58 2.46
C TRP A 295 -22.74 25.57 3.37
N LEU A 296 -22.91 25.87 4.66
CA LEU A 296 -21.81 25.85 5.63
C LEU A 296 -21.17 24.47 5.75
N VAL A 297 -21.98 23.41 5.82
CA VAL A 297 -21.50 22.02 5.88
C VAL A 297 -20.72 21.62 4.62
N VAL A 298 -21.24 21.97 3.44
CA VAL A 298 -20.58 21.68 2.15
C VAL A 298 -19.25 22.44 2.02
N LEU A 299 -19.23 23.73 2.37
CA LEU A 299 -18.01 24.54 2.35
C LEU A 299 -16.99 24.08 3.38
N LEU A 300 -17.43 23.67 4.57
CA LEU A 300 -16.57 23.08 5.59
C LEU A 300 -15.96 21.75 5.09
N GLY A 301 -16.77 20.86 4.52
CA GLY A 301 -16.31 19.60 3.95
C GLY A 301 -15.27 19.82 2.85
N LEU A 302 -15.54 20.75 1.93
CA LEU A 302 -14.60 21.16 0.89
C LEU A 302 -13.30 21.70 1.51
N GLY A 303 -13.39 22.60 2.49
CA GLY A 303 -12.24 23.16 3.18
C GLY A 303 -11.37 22.08 3.84
N VAL A 304 -11.96 21.14 4.57
CA VAL A 304 -11.26 20.01 5.20
C VAL A 304 -10.55 19.17 4.14
N SER A 305 -11.25 18.77 3.07
CA SER A 305 -10.66 18.00 1.96
C SER A 305 -9.47 18.71 1.32
N LEU A 306 -9.57 20.02 1.05
CA LEU A 306 -8.49 20.79 0.45
C LEU A 306 -7.30 20.98 1.39
N THR A 307 -7.56 21.21 2.68
CA THR A 307 -6.48 21.31 3.69
C THR A 307 -5.72 20.00 3.84
N PHE A 308 -6.41 18.86 3.79
CA PHE A 308 -5.78 17.54 3.80
C PHE A 308 -4.91 17.29 2.55
N ILE A 309 -5.44 17.55 1.35
CA ILE A 309 -4.67 17.40 0.10
C ILE A 309 -3.42 18.28 0.14
N ARG A 310 -3.59 19.55 0.54
CA ARG A 310 -2.47 20.49 0.65
C ARG A 310 -1.45 19.99 1.67
N GLY A 311 -1.86 19.55 2.85
CA GLY A 311 -0.95 19.06 3.89
C GLY A 311 -0.13 17.83 3.43
N THR A 312 -0.73 16.94 2.64
CA THR A 312 -0.09 15.66 2.29
C THR A 312 0.71 15.70 0.99
N LEU A 313 0.27 16.46 -0.03
CA LEU A 313 0.90 16.45 -1.37
C LEU A 313 1.75 17.69 -1.67
N TRP A 314 1.62 18.77 -0.89
CA TRP A 314 2.29 20.04 -1.22
C TRP A 314 3.80 19.91 -1.26
N THR A 315 4.39 19.26 -0.24
CA THR A 315 5.85 19.12 -0.12
C THR A 315 6.42 18.33 -1.29
N ASP A 316 5.79 17.21 -1.66
CA ASP A 316 6.21 16.39 -2.80
C ASP A 316 6.14 17.16 -4.13
N ILE A 317 5.01 17.83 -4.39
CA ILE A 317 4.80 18.57 -5.63
C ILE A 317 5.73 19.80 -5.71
N ALA A 318 5.97 20.47 -4.59
CA ALA A 318 6.81 21.67 -4.55
C ALA A 318 8.29 21.37 -4.80
N ILE A 319 8.77 20.20 -4.37
CA ILE A 319 10.16 19.75 -4.57
C ILE A 319 10.33 19.21 -5.99
N GLU A 320 9.44 18.33 -6.43
CA GLU A 320 9.62 17.58 -7.66
C GLU A 320 9.20 18.37 -8.91
N ALA A 321 8.13 19.17 -8.83
CA ALA A 321 7.54 19.87 -9.96
C ALA A 321 7.22 21.34 -9.63
N PRO A 322 8.24 22.18 -9.33
CA PRO A 322 8.03 23.54 -8.81
C PRO A 322 7.31 24.48 -9.78
N SER A 323 7.43 24.25 -11.10
CA SER A 323 6.76 25.03 -12.15
C SER A 323 5.28 24.66 -12.31
N LEU A 324 4.91 23.41 -12.03
CA LEU A 324 3.56 22.88 -12.24
C LEU A 324 2.72 22.81 -10.96
N LYS A 325 3.30 23.11 -9.80
CA LYS A 325 2.63 23.00 -8.50
C LYS A 325 1.28 23.71 -8.43
N TRP A 326 1.17 24.91 -9.00
CA TRP A 326 -0.08 25.68 -9.00
C TRP A 326 -1.12 25.08 -9.95
N THR A 327 -0.69 24.53 -11.08
CA THR A 327 -1.57 23.84 -12.03
C THR A 327 -2.13 22.55 -11.42
N VAL A 328 -1.28 21.72 -10.82
CA VAL A 328 -1.68 20.46 -10.18
C VAL A 328 -2.57 20.73 -8.97
N LEU A 329 -2.23 21.72 -8.13
CA LEU A 329 -3.08 22.13 -7.02
C LEU A 329 -4.43 22.67 -7.51
N GLY A 330 -4.43 23.49 -8.57
CA GLY A 330 -5.65 24.00 -9.19
C GLY A 330 -6.55 22.86 -9.70
N LEU A 331 -5.97 21.82 -10.28
CA LEU A 331 -6.69 20.61 -10.68
C LEU A 331 -7.36 19.93 -9.48
N PHE A 332 -6.64 19.70 -8.38
CA PHE A 332 -7.23 19.11 -7.17
C PHE A 332 -8.35 19.96 -6.58
N VAL A 333 -8.15 21.28 -6.50
CA VAL A 333 -9.14 22.23 -6.00
C VAL A 333 -10.39 22.20 -6.87
N SER A 334 -10.22 22.25 -8.19
CA SER A 334 -11.33 22.25 -9.14
C SER A 334 -12.14 20.95 -9.10
N ALA A 335 -11.49 19.80 -8.98
CA ALA A 335 -12.16 18.50 -8.88
C ALA A 335 -12.95 18.36 -7.56
N GLN A 336 -12.36 18.75 -6.43
CA GLN A 336 -13.07 18.75 -5.14
C GLN A 336 -14.25 19.74 -5.12
N ALA A 337 -14.04 20.96 -5.63
CA ALA A 337 -15.11 21.93 -5.75
C ALA A 337 -16.25 21.39 -6.62
N THR A 338 -15.94 20.73 -7.74
CA THR A 338 -16.95 20.10 -8.60
C THR A 338 -17.80 19.09 -7.83
N ILE A 339 -17.19 18.23 -7.01
CA ILE A 339 -17.91 17.24 -6.20
C ILE A 339 -18.86 17.91 -5.19
N PHE A 340 -18.33 18.80 -4.36
CA PHE A 340 -19.10 19.44 -3.30
C PHE A 340 -20.18 20.39 -3.83
N LEU A 341 -19.88 21.15 -4.90
CA LEU A 341 -20.84 22.05 -5.53
C LEU A 341 -21.92 21.28 -6.29
N THR A 342 -21.58 20.22 -7.02
CA THR A 342 -22.58 19.38 -7.68
C THR A 342 -23.50 18.73 -6.65
N TYR A 343 -22.95 18.23 -5.53
CA TYR A 343 -23.76 17.74 -4.43
C TYR A 343 -24.74 18.83 -3.93
N ARG A 344 -24.26 20.03 -3.62
CA ARG A 344 -25.14 21.10 -3.13
C ARG A 344 -26.18 21.57 -4.15
N LEU A 345 -25.77 21.77 -5.40
CA LEU A 345 -26.57 22.41 -6.43
C LEU A 345 -27.45 21.43 -7.18
N HIS A 346 -26.99 20.22 -7.46
CA HIS A 346 -27.78 19.24 -8.20
C HIS A 346 -28.65 18.40 -7.27
N PHE A 347 -28.12 17.91 -6.14
CA PHE A 347 -28.86 16.95 -5.31
C PHE A 347 -29.94 17.62 -4.46
N PHE A 348 -29.77 18.91 -4.12
CA PHE A 348 -30.74 19.67 -3.32
C PHE A 348 -31.54 20.73 -4.09
N ASN A 349 -31.20 21.09 -5.34
CA ASN A 349 -32.10 21.95 -6.12
C ASN A 349 -33.19 21.15 -6.84
N SER A 350 -33.02 19.84 -7.05
CA SER A 350 -34.11 18.96 -7.52
C SER A 350 -35.28 18.83 -6.52
N VAL A 351 -35.25 19.58 -5.43
CA VAL A 351 -36.27 19.58 -4.37
C VAL A 351 -37.08 20.87 -4.33
N SER A 352 -36.65 21.93 -5.03
CA SER A 352 -37.31 23.24 -5.00
C SER A 352 -38.31 23.47 -6.13
#